data_AF-K5XKD5-F1
#
_entry.id   AF-K5XKD5-F1
#
_cell.length_a   1.000
_cell.length_b   1.000
_cell.length_c   1.000
_cell.angle_alpha   90.00
_cell.angle_beta   90.00
_cell.angle_gamma   90.00
#
_symmetry.space_group_name_H-M   'P 1'
#
loop_
_entity.id
_entity.type
_entity.pdbx_description
1 polymer ?
#
loop_
_entity_poly.entity_id
_entity_poly.type
_entity_poly.pdbx_seq_one_letter_code
_entity_poly.pdbx_strand_id
1 'polypeptide(L)'
;MATNIVGRDNLAFLIPRLNLDLAKTLLFYYVLATWTIKAKRHLAARGLVTSFKEVYASIAKRVVQLALKLPSAKKSVDEQMSKAKLDIEDKLVPKGPNVVRHLALPEESRSLEWILAEMDKMDKEFEHASDWKGGKVSGAVYHGGDDLEKIIVAAYERYCVSNPLHPEVFPTVRKMEAEIVAMTLKMYNHPDGAGAMTSGGTESIIMAIKTYRDWARAVKNITEPEMIIPTTAHAAFDKGASYLGIKVHTLPVDSYTRRVDVKRVRRAINSNTIMIVGSAINFPDGNQDDIPALGQLASKYNVGLHVDCCLGSFIVPFLEPAGLADGQKGHYKLLPFDFRVKGVTSISCDTHKYGFAPKGTSVIMYRDAELRKYQYYLHPTWSGGVYASPSISGSRPGALLAGTWAVMQHMGSKGYLESCRNIVGSARQIAEGIRSSIPELHIVGDPPASVIAFGSSHPDVDIMEVGDVMSKRGWHLNALLDPKAVHIACTTLTVQAVDQFLADLKDAVREAKIAPSGKGTMVALYGLGRSSVVGPAFVGELATAFLDALYKA
;
A
#
# COMPACT_ATOMS: atom_id res chain seq x y z
N MET A 1 -31.48 -65.98 -49.69
CA MET A 1 -30.38 -66.57 -48.90
C MET A 1 -29.26 -65.55 -48.81
N ALA A 2 -29.30 -64.78 -47.72
CA ALA A 2 -28.24 -63.95 -47.15
C ALA A 2 -27.18 -64.88 -46.51
N THR A 3 -25.93 -64.55 -46.19
CA THR A 3 -25.15 -63.31 -46.08
C THR A 3 -23.70 -63.78 -45.92
N ASN A 4 -22.77 -63.25 -46.71
CA ASN A 4 -21.34 -63.54 -46.53
C ASN A 4 -20.78 -62.74 -45.34
N ILE A 5 -20.05 -63.44 -44.49
CA ILE A 5 -19.33 -62.92 -43.32
C ILE A 5 -18.17 -62.06 -43.84
N VAL A 6 -18.24 -60.74 -43.61
CA VAL A 6 -17.12 -59.81 -43.79
C VAL A 6 -16.55 -59.49 -42.42
N GLY A 7 -15.23 -59.71 -42.29
CA GLY A 7 -14.48 -59.58 -41.06
C GLY A 7 -14.56 -58.19 -40.43
N ARG A 8 -14.76 -58.20 -39.11
CA ARG A 8 -14.22 -57.16 -38.22
C ARG A 8 -12.71 -57.24 -38.35
N ASP A 9 -12.09 -56.29 -39.02
CA ASP A 9 -10.70 -55.86 -38.81
C ASP A 9 -10.41 -54.77 -39.83
N ASN A 10 -10.53 -53.50 -39.43
CA ASN A 10 -9.80 -52.34 -40.00
C ASN A 10 -10.31 -51.02 -39.43
N LEU A 11 -10.19 -50.83 -38.11
CA LEU A 11 -10.34 -49.51 -37.47
C LEU A 11 -9.22 -49.20 -36.46
N ALA A 12 -8.11 -49.93 -36.53
CA ALA A 12 -7.00 -49.81 -35.60
C ALA A 12 -5.70 -49.34 -36.28
N PHE A 13 -5.76 -48.37 -37.19
CA PHE A 13 -4.53 -47.75 -37.73
C PHE A 13 -4.79 -46.29 -38.06
N LEU A 14 -4.58 -45.39 -37.09
CA LEU A 14 -4.20 -43.98 -37.29
C LEU A 14 -3.96 -43.25 -35.94
N ILE A 15 -3.28 -43.90 -34.98
CA ILE A 15 -2.63 -43.19 -33.88
C ILE A 15 -1.17 -43.68 -33.90
N PRO A 16 -0.18 -42.84 -34.22
CA PRO A 16 1.21 -43.21 -34.03
C PRO A 16 1.38 -43.57 -32.56
N ARG A 17 1.84 -44.79 -32.26
CA ARG A 17 2.36 -45.08 -30.91
C ARG A 17 3.44 -44.04 -30.65
N LEU A 18 3.16 -43.08 -29.77
CA LEU A 18 4.15 -42.13 -29.29
C LEU A 18 5.29 -42.97 -28.70
N ASN A 19 6.36 -43.14 -29.47
CA ASN A 19 7.55 -43.78 -28.95
C ASN A 19 8.04 -42.92 -27.78
N LEU A 20 8.43 -43.55 -26.67
CA LEU A 20 8.92 -42.88 -25.47
C LEU A 20 10.02 -41.86 -25.82
N ASP A 21 10.85 -42.14 -26.83
CA ASP A 21 11.90 -41.24 -27.29
C ASP A 21 11.36 -40.00 -28.02
N LEU A 22 10.27 -40.12 -28.78
CA LEU A 22 9.56 -38.98 -29.35
C LEU A 22 8.90 -38.15 -28.24
N ALA A 23 8.30 -38.79 -27.24
CA ALA A 23 7.72 -38.11 -26.09
C ALA A 23 8.77 -37.34 -25.28
N LYS A 24 9.94 -37.95 -25.01
CA LYS A 24 11.08 -37.29 -24.36
C LYS A 24 11.59 -36.10 -25.17
N THR A 25 11.71 -36.26 -26.49
CA THR A 25 12.17 -35.20 -27.40
C THR A 25 11.19 -34.03 -27.41
N LEU A 26 9.89 -34.31 -27.53
CA LEU A 26 8.85 -33.29 -27.46
C LEU A 26 8.83 -32.58 -26.11
N LEU A 27 8.97 -33.32 -25.00
CA LEU A 27 9.08 -32.75 -23.67
C LEU A 27 10.31 -31.85 -23.53
N PHE A 28 11.47 -32.29 -24.04
CA PHE A 28 12.69 -31.49 -24.04
C PHE A 28 12.50 -30.18 -24.80
N TYR A 29 11.97 -30.22 -26.02
CA TYR A 29 11.71 -29.00 -26.80
C TYR A 29 10.64 -28.11 -26.16
N TYR A 30 9.61 -28.68 -25.55
CA TYR A 30 8.61 -27.93 -24.79
C TYR A 30 9.24 -27.20 -23.59
N VAL A 31 10.06 -27.89 -22.81
CA VAL A 31 10.79 -27.32 -21.68
C VAL A 31 11.74 -26.22 -22.17
N LEU A 32 12.55 -26.50 -23.20
CA LEU A 32 13.49 -25.53 -23.78
C LEU A 32 12.76 -24.28 -24.31
N ALA A 33 11.68 -24.45 -25.06
CA ALA A 33 10.88 -23.35 -25.57
C ALA A 33 10.27 -22.52 -24.43
N THR A 34 9.73 -23.17 -23.41
CA THR A 34 9.14 -22.50 -22.24
C THR A 34 10.18 -21.66 -21.50
N TRP A 35 11.36 -22.22 -21.22
CA TRP A 35 12.45 -21.49 -20.56
C TRP A 35 13.01 -20.38 -21.44
N THR A 36 13.11 -20.60 -22.75
CA THR A 36 13.56 -19.58 -23.72
C THR A 36 12.58 -18.40 -23.75
N ILE A 37 11.27 -18.66 -23.78
CA ILE A 37 10.24 -17.60 -23.73
C ILE A 37 10.30 -16.86 -22.39
N LYS A 38 10.42 -17.57 -21.26
CA LYS A 38 10.56 -16.95 -19.93
C LYS A 38 11.81 -16.06 -19.85
N ALA A 39 12.95 -16.55 -20.34
CA ALA A 39 14.20 -15.78 -20.40
C ALA A 39 14.06 -14.55 -21.30
N LYS A 40 13.50 -14.70 -22.50
CA LYS A 40 13.27 -13.59 -23.43
C LYS A 40 12.35 -12.52 -22.82
N ARG A 41 11.25 -12.92 -22.19
CA ARG A 41 10.32 -12.00 -21.51
C ARG A 41 11.00 -11.27 -20.35
N HIS A 42 11.77 -11.99 -19.53
CA HIS A 42 12.52 -11.42 -18.44
C HIS A 42 13.56 -10.40 -18.93
N LEU A 43 14.33 -10.74 -19.97
CA LEU A 43 15.31 -9.85 -20.59
C LEU A 43 14.65 -8.63 -21.25
N ALA A 44 13.48 -8.78 -21.87
CA ALA A 44 12.74 -7.66 -22.44
C ALA A 44 12.29 -6.67 -21.34
N ALA A 45 11.78 -7.19 -20.23
CA ALA A 45 11.31 -6.38 -19.10
C ALA A 45 12.46 -5.70 -18.34
N ARG A 46 13.51 -6.46 -17.99
CA ARG A 46 14.58 -6.02 -17.07
C ARG A 46 15.81 -5.46 -17.79
N GLY A 47 16.11 -5.92 -19.00
CA GLY A 47 17.35 -5.64 -19.72
C GLY A 47 18.54 -6.49 -19.22
N LEU A 48 19.57 -6.63 -20.05
CA LEU A 48 20.72 -7.49 -19.78
C LEU A 48 21.45 -7.16 -18.47
N VAL A 49 21.73 -5.87 -18.24
CA VAL A 49 22.48 -5.41 -17.05
C VAL A 49 21.72 -5.73 -15.77
N THR A 50 20.42 -5.41 -15.71
CA THR A 50 19.59 -5.67 -14.53
C THR A 50 19.45 -7.16 -14.28
N SER A 51 19.20 -7.96 -15.32
CA SER A 51 19.10 -9.41 -15.19
C SER A 51 20.41 -10.02 -14.66
N PHE A 52 21.57 -9.56 -15.13
CA PHE A 52 22.85 -10.03 -14.58
C PHE A 52 23.02 -9.66 -13.10
N LYS A 53 22.66 -8.43 -12.71
CA LYS A 53 22.69 -8.00 -11.30
C LYS A 53 21.76 -8.84 -10.43
N GLU A 54 20.56 -9.16 -10.92
CA GLU A 54 19.58 -10.01 -10.20
C GLU A 54 20.11 -11.45 -10.04
N VAL A 55 20.70 -12.03 -11.09
CA VAL A 55 21.34 -13.36 -11.01
C VAL A 55 22.51 -13.35 -10.03
N TYR A 56 23.40 -12.36 -10.13
CA TYR A 56 24.51 -12.19 -9.19
C TYR A 56 24.02 -12.07 -7.75
N ALA A 57 23.03 -11.20 -7.50
CA ALA A 57 22.44 -11.02 -6.17
C ALA A 57 21.82 -12.31 -5.64
N SER A 58 21.13 -13.08 -6.50
CA SER A 58 20.56 -14.38 -6.11
C SER A 58 21.62 -15.41 -5.76
N ILE A 59 22.72 -15.47 -6.52
CA ILE A 59 23.85 -16.37 -6.24
C ILE A 59 24.54 -15.95 -4.95
N ALA A 60 24.89 -14.67 -4.82
CA ALA A 60 25.51 -14.11 -3.63
C ALA A 60 24.66 -14.34 -2.38
N LYS A 61 23.34 -14.11 -2.45
CA LYS A 61 22.41 -14.42 -1.36
C LYS A 61 22.48 -15.89 -0.96
N ARG A 62 22.50 -16.81 -1.92
CA ARG A 62 22.57 -18.26 -1.65
C ARG A 62 23.89 -18.66 -1.02
N VAL A 63 25.00 -18.09 -1.50
CA VAL A 63 26.34 -18.32 -0.92
C VAL A 63 26.40 -17.82 0.52
N VAL A 64 25.95 -16.59 0.78
CA VAL A 64 25.96 -16.03 2.13
C VAL A 64 25.01 -16.81 3.05
N GLN A 65 23.81 -17.21 2.59
CA GLN A 65 22.92 -18.08 3.36
C GLN A 65 23.54 -19.42 3.73
N LEU A 66 24.35 -20.01 2.85
CA LEU A 66 25.10 -21.23 3.16
C LEU A 66 26.21 -20.97 4.19
N ALA A 67 26.92 -19.85 4.07
CA ALA A 67 27.93 -19.45 5.05
C ALA A 67 27.32 -19.19 6.44
N LEU A 68 26.14 -18.59 6.51
CA LEU A 68 25.41 -18.35 7.77
C LEU A 68 24.92 -19.63 8.45
N LYS A 69 24.89 -20.78 7.74
CA LYS A 69 24.58 -22.08 8.36
C LYS A 69 25.76 -22.69 9.10
N LEU A 70 26.97 -22.13 8.97
CA LEU A 70 28.14 -22.60 9.71
C LEU A 70 27.92 -22.37 11.23
N PRO A 71 28.29 -23.32 12.11
CA PRO A 71 27.93 -23.26 13.53
C PRO A 71 28.34 -21.97 14.25
N SER A 72 29.54 -21.45 13.97
CA SER A 72 30.06 -20.22 14.59
C SER A 72 29.30 -18.97 14.12
N ALA A 73 29.04 -18.86 12.81
CA ALA A 73 28.28 -17.75 12.22
C ALA A 73 26.83 -17.78 12.71
N LYS A 74 26.21 -18.96 12.71
CA LYS A 74 24.85 -19.16 13.21
C LYS A 74 24.72 -18.74 14.67
N LYS A 75 25.63 -19.18 15.54
CA LYS A 75 25.62 -18.81 16.97
C LYS A 75 25.68 -17.28 17.16
N SER A 76 26.59 -16.60 16.46
CA SER A 76 26.73 -15.14 16.57
C SER A 76 25.49 -14.40 16.08
N VAL A 77 24.89 -14.85 14.97
CA VAL A 77 23.63 -14.30 14.46
C VAL A 77 22.49 -14.52 15.45
N ASP A 78 22.34 -15.73 15.96
CA ASP A 78 21.28 -16.08 16.91
C ASP A 78 21.37 -15.23 18.19
N GLU A 79 22.58 -14.96 18.69
CA GLU A 79 22.82 -14.07 19.83
C GLU A 79 22.42 -12.61 19.54
N GLN A 80 22.83 -12.06 18.39
CA GLN A 80 22.48 -10.69 17.99
C GLN A 80 20.97 -10.55 17.76
N MET A 81 20.36 -11.52 17.09
CA MET A 81 18.92 -11.56 16.88
C MET A 81 18.17 -11.66 18.21
N SER A 82 18.62 -12.50 19.14
CA SER A 82 17.98 -12.62 20.46
C SER A 82 18.02 -11.31 21.24
N LYS A 83 19.15 -10.60 21.21
CA LYS A 83 19.25 -9.27 21.81
C LYS A 83 18.29 -8.27 21.17
N ALA A 84 18.26 -8.21 19.84
CA ALA A 84 17.37 -7.29 19.13
C ALA A 84 15.88 -7.60 19.40
N LYS A 85 15.52 -8.88 19.55
CA LYS A 85 14.16 -9.29 19.97
C LYS A 85 13.81 -8.77 21.36
N LEU A 86 14.73 -8.92 22.33
CA LEU A 86 14.54 -8.39 23.68
C LEU A 86 14.38 -6.87 23.68
N ASP A 87 15.23 -6.15 22.93
CA ASP A 87 15.15 -4.69 22.81
C ASP A 87 13.82 -4.23 22.19
N ILE A 88 13.25 -5.00 21.25
CA ILE A 88 11.93 -4.75 20.67
C ILE A 88 10.83 -4.96 21.72
N GLU A 89 10.87 -6.09 22.45
CA GLU A 89 9.89 -6.39 23.49
C GLU A 89 9.94 -5.38 24.64
N ASP A 90 11.12 -4.95 25.06
CA ASP A 90 11.31 -3.93 26.11
C ASP A 90 10.69 -2.58 25.73
N LYS A 91 10.63 -2.26 24.43
CA LYS A 91 10.03 -1.02 23.93
C LYS A 91 8.51 -1.08 23.73
N LEU A 92 7.98 -2.24 23.34
CA LEU A 92 6.57 -2.37 22.93
C LEU A 92 5.65 -2.90 24.03
N VAL A 93 6.17 -3.77 24.91
CA VAL A 93 5.35 -4.49 25.88
C VAL A 93 5.43 -3.75 27.22
N PRO A 94 4.32 -3.23 27.77
CA PRO A 94 4.31 -2.65 29.10
C PRO A 94 4.82 -3.64 30.15
N LYS A 95 5.78 -3.18 30.94
CA LYS A 95 6.43 -3.95 32.02
C LYS A 95 6.46 -3.12 33.28
N GLY A 96 6.38 -3.78 34.42
CA GLY A 96 6.51 -3.15 35.73
C GLY A 96 5.50 -3.67 36.72
N PRO A 97 5.72 -3.44 38.03
CA PRO A 97 4.85 -3.95 39.09
C PRO A 97 3.44 -3.33 39.07
N ASN A 98 3.25 -2.20 38.37
CA ASN A 98 1.99 -1.47 38.30
C ASN A 98 1.15 -1.79 37.05
N VAL A 99 1.71 -2.55 36.10
CA VAL A 99 1.03 -2.95 34.87
C VAL A 99 0.15 -4.16 35.18
N VAL A 100 -1.16 -4.01 35.01
CA VAL A 100 -2.10 -5.12 35.23
C VAL A 100 -2.37 -5.81 33.90
N ARG A 101 -2.17 -7.13 33.86
CA ARG A 101 -2.36 -7.96 32.66
C ARG A 101 -3.63 -8.80 32.78
N HIS A 102 -4.60 -8.53 31.92
CA HIS A 102 -5.86 -9.27 31.84
C HIS A 102 -5.71 -10.48 30.92
N LEU A 103 -5.15 -11.58 31.45
CA LEU A 103 -4.79 -12.79 30.66
C LEU A 103 -5.88 -13.86 30.59
N ALA A 104 -6.99 -13.64 31.29
CA ALA A 104 -8.15 -14.54 31.31
C ALA A 104 -9.44 -13.72 31.43
N LEU A 105 -10.57 -14.34 31.09
CA LEU A 105 -11.88 -13.75 31.37
C LEU A 105 -12.05 -13.58 32.89
N PRO A 106 -12.61 -12.45 33.36
CA PRO A 106 -12.90 -12.28 34.77
C PRO A 106 -14.02 -13.25 35.20
N GLU A 107 -13.96 -13.76 36.43
CA GLU A 107 -15.02 -14.63 36.99
C GLU A 107 -16.37 -13.91 37.08
N GLU A 108 -16.33 -12.60 37.37
CA GLU A 108 -17.51 -11.74 37.46
C GLU A 108 -17.45 -10.61 36.41
N SER A 109 -18.64 -10.14 35.99
CA SER A 109 -18.74 -9.01 35.07
C SER A 109 -18.20 -7.72 35.69
N ARG A 110 -17.52 -6.91 34.88
CA ARG A 110 -17.09 -5.55 35.26
C ARG A 110 -18.15 -4.52 34.87
N SER A 111 -18.31 -3.48 35.70
CA SER A 111 -19.22 -2.37 35.39
C SER A 111 -18.65 -1.45 34.31
N LEU A 112 -19.49 -0.61 33.72
CA LEU A 112 -19.06 0.39 32.74
C LEU A 112 -18.04 1.37 33.36
N GLU A 113 -18.27 1.81 34.60
CA GLU A 113 -17.37 2.71 35.32
C GLU A 113 -16.00 2.08 35.52
N TRP A 114 -15.95 0.78 35.84
CA TRP A 114 -14.69 0.05 35.94
C TRP A 114 -13.98 -0.02 34.59
N ILE A 115 -14.71 -0.30 33.50
CA ILE A 115 -14.13 -0.37 32.14
C ILE A 115 -13.52 0.96 31.74
N LEU A 116 -14.23 2.08 31.96
CA LEU A 116 -13.73 3.42 31.64
C LEU A 116 -12.49 3.77 32.48
N ALA A 117 -12.53 3.49 33.79
CA ALA A 117 -11.39 3.75 34.68
C ALA A 117 -10.15 2.89 34.33
N GLU A 118 -10.36 1.65 33.88
CA GLU A 118 -9.27 0.77 33.47
C GLU A 118 -8.68 1.21 32.12
N MET A 119 -9.50 1.68 31.17
CA MET A 119 -9.00 2.29 29.93
C MET A 119 -8.16 3.55 30.22
N ASP A 120 -8.63 4.44 31.09
CA ASP A 120 -7.89 5.63 31.53
C ASP A 120 -6.56 5.29 32.21
N LYS A 121 -6.49 4.14 32.86
CA LYS A 121 -5.25 3.62 33.46
C LYS A 121 -4.32 3.09 32.37
N MET A 122 -4.81 2.26 31.45
CA MET A 122 -4.04 1.68 30.34
C MET A 122 -3.42 2.77 29.46
N ASP A 123 -4.14 3.87 29.20
CA ASP A 123 -3.63 5.01 28.44
C ASP A 123 -2.38 5.65 29.08
N LYS A 124 -2.23 5.51 30.41
CA LYS A 124 -1.08 6.03 31.18
C LYS A 124 0.05 5.01 31.33
N GLU A 125 -0.16 3.73 31.00
CA GLU A 125 0.88 2.70 31.05
C GLU A 125 1.93 2.87 29.94
N PHE A 126 1.60 3.62 28.89
CA PHE A 126 2.51 3.94 27.79
C PHE A 126 3.11 5.34 27.97
N GLU A 127 4.15 5.45 28.80
CA GLU A 127 4.91 6.70 29.05
C GLU A 127 5.51 7.37 27.79
N HIS A 128 5.45 6.68 26.63
CA HIS A 128 5.97 7.14 25.34
C HIS A 128 4.92 7.21 24.23
N ALA A 129 3.63 7.25 24.57
CA ALA A 129 2.59 7.51 23.57
C ALA A 129 2.83 8.88 22.90
N SER A 130 2.95 8.89 21.57
CA SER A 130 3.21 10.12 20.82
C SER A 130 2.05 11.10 20.97
N ASP A 131 2.34 12.37 21.32
CA ASP A 131 1.35 13.45 21.24
C ASP A 131 1.03 13.77 19.78
N TRP A 132 0.07 13.03 19.22
CA TRP A 132 -0.37 13.21 17.85
C TRP A 132 -1.16 14.52 17.68
N LYS A 133 -1.78 15.06 18.74
CA LYS A 133 -2.56 16.32 18.68
C LYS A 133 -1.66 17.52 18.38
N GLY A 134 -0.40 17.47 18.82
CA GLY A 134 0.63 18.47 18.51
C GLY A 134 1.04 18.56 17.02
N GLY A 135 0.53 17.70 16.13
CA GLY A 135 0.81 17.78 14.70
C GLY A 135 2.20 17.28 14.28
N LYS A 136 2.92 16.63 15.20
CA LYS A 136 4.29 16.13 14.99
C LYS A 136 4.37 14.73 14.39
N VAL A 137 3.24 14.10 14.10
CA VAL A 137 3.17 12.74 13.55
C VAL A 137 2.86 12.80 12.05
N SER A 138 3.73 12.23 11.23
CA SER A 138 3.53 12.14 9.78
C SER A 138 2.36 11.21 9.45
N GLY A 139 1.31 11.74 8.83
CA GLY A 139 0.11 10.98 8.53
C GLY A 139 -0.58 10.52 9.81
N ALA A 140 -0.79 9.21 9.97
CA ALA A 140 -1.47 8.56 11.10
C ALA A 140 -2.91 9.07 11.37
N VAL A 141 -3.04 10.28 11.92
CA VAL A 141 -4.29 11.00 12.21
C VAL A 141 -4.45 12.16 11.22
N TYR A 142 -5.51 12.10 10.41
CA TYR A 142 -5.66 12.99 9.25
C TYR A 142 -6.43 14.29 9.54
N HIS A 143 -7.36 14.27 10.50
CA HIS A 143 -8.12 15.45 10.92
C HIS A 143 -7.83 15.81 12.38
N GLY A 144 -8.18 14.91 13.32
CA GLY A 144 -7.83 15.02 14.74
C GLY A 144 -8.53 16.12 15.55
N GLY A 145 -9.43 16.89 14.93
CA GLY A 145 -10.22 17.92 15.61
C GLY A 145 -11.48 17.36 16.30
N ASP A 146 -11.71 17.79 17.54
CA ASP A 146 -12.78 17.33 18.44
C ASP A 146 -14.20 17.42 17.84
N ASP A 147 -14.46 18.39 16.95
CA ASP A 147 -15.80 18.55 16.36
C ASP A 147 -16.16 17.45 15.36
N LEU A 148 -15.18 16.95 14.59
CA LEU A 148 -15.42 15.85 13.67
C LEU A 148 -15.54 14.52 14.41
N GLU A 149 -14.81 14.35 15.51
CA GLU A 149 -14.91 13.18 16.38
C GLU A 149 -16.31 13.04 16.98
N LYS A 150 -16.94 14.14 17.44
CA LYS A 150 -18.32 14.12 17.92
C LYS A 150 -19.31 13.61 16.87
N ILE A 151 -19.12 13.98 15.60
CA ILE A 151 -19.97 13.53 14.49
C ILE A 151 -19.79 12.03 14.25
N ILE A 152 -18.53 11.57 14.27
CA ILE A 152 -18.20 10.15 14.14
C ILE A 152 -18.82 9.34 15.28
N VAL A 153 -18.66 9.79 16.53
CA VAL A 153 -19.19 9.11 17.71
C VAL A 153 -20.71 9.05 17.68
N ALA A 154 -21.39 10.15 17.31
CA ALA A 154 -22.85 10.16 17.19
C ALA A 154 -23.36 9.17 16.12
N ALA A 155 -22.65 9.04 14.99
CA ALA A 155 -22.96 8.03 13.99
C ALA A 155 -22.66 6.61 14.49
N TYR A 156 -21.55 6.42 15.21
CA TYR A 156 -21.16 5.13 15.74
C TYR A 156 -22.16 4.63 16.77
N GLU A 157 -22.53 5.47 17.74
CA GLU A 157 -23.52 5.17 18.80
C GLU A 157 -24.85 4.70 18.19
N ARG A 158 -25.33 5.41 17.15
CA ARG A 158 -26.60 5.09 16.50
C ARG A 158 -26.59 3.77 15.72
N TYR A 159 -25.44 3.36 15.20
CA TYR A 159 -25.31 2.22 14.28
C TYR A 159 -24.34 1.15 14.79
N CYS A 160 -24.02 1.13 16.08
CA CYS A 160 -22.97 0.31 16.69
C CYS A 160 -23.14 -1.20 16.44
N VAL A 161 -24.38 -1.69 16.36
CA VAL A 161 -24.72 -3.10 16.11
C VAL A 161 -25.02 -3.43 14.65
N SER A 162 -24.93 -2.45 13.75
CA SER A 162 -25.31 -2.65 12.36
C SER A 162 -24.31 -3.50 11.58
N ASN A 163 -24.83 -4.46 10.82
CA ASN A 163 -24.04 -5.34 9.97
C ASN A 163 -24.60 -5.33 8.53
N PRO A 164 -23.92 -4.72 7.55
CA PRO A 164 -24.41 -4.61 6.18
C PRO A 164 -24.41 -5.94 5.41
N LEU A 165 -24.03 -7.06 6.04
CA LEU A 165 -24.35 -8.41 5.55
C LEU A 165 -25.87 -8.66 5.50
N HIS A 166 -26.64 -7.98 6.34
CA HIS A 166 -28.10 -8.08 6.45
C HIS A 166 -28.78 -6.78 5.97
N PRO A 167 -28.76 -6.48 4.65
CA PRO A 167 -29.29 -5.22 4.12
C PRO A 167 -30.80 -5.03 4.34
N GLU A 168 -31.55 -6.11 4.54
CA GLU A 168 -32.97 -6.11 4.92
C GLU A 168 -33.19 -5.66 6.38
N VAL A 169 -32.25 -5.97 7.27
CA VAL A 169 -32.28 -5.55 8.69
C VAL A 169 -31.72 -4.14 8.84
N PHE A 170 -30.67 -3.81 8.09
CA PHE A 170 -29.98 -2.51 8.15
C PHE A 170 -30.02 -1.74 6.82
N PRO A 171 -31.22 -1.45 6.26
CA PRO A 171 -31.35 -0.82 4.95
C PRO A 171 -30.76 0.60 4.90
N THR A 172 -30.77 1.30 6.04
CA THR A 172 -30.18 2.64 6.15
C THR A 172 -28.65 2.62 5.98
N VAL A 173 -27.96 1.65 6.60
CA VAL A 173 -26.51 1.53 6.44
C VAL A 173 -26.16 1.10 5.03
N ARG A 174 -26.95 0.20 4.44
CA ARG A 174 -26.84 -0.10 3.00
C ARG A 174 -27.01 1.18 2.17
N LYS A 175 -28.01 2.03 2.47
CA LYS A 175 -28.24 3.33 1.80
C LYS A 175 -26.97 4.18 1.81
N MET A 176 -26.44 4.43 3.00
CA MET A 176 -25.20 5.18 3.23
C MET A 176 -24.02 4.59 2.47
N GLU A 177 -23.86 3.27 2.48
CA GLU A 177 -22.78 2.57 1.77
C GLU A 177 -22.75 2.90 0.28
N ALA A 178 -23.89 2.83 -0.42
CA ALA A 178 -23.90 3.14 -1.85
C ALA A 178 -23.76 4.65 -2.11
N GLU A 179 -24.26 5.51 -1.22
CA GLU A 179 -24.08 6.96 -1.35
C GLU A 179 -22.62 7.37 -1.21
N ILE A 180 -21.86 6.74 -0.31
CA ILE A 180 -20.40 6.95 -0.20
C ILE A 180 -19.71 6.59 -1.52
N VAL A 181 -20.03 5.41 -2.08
CA VAL A 181 -19.46 4.98 -3.37
C VAL A 181 -19.83 5.95 -4.48
N ALA A 182 -21.10 6.38 -4.57
CA ALA A 182 -21.56 7.31 -5.59
C ALA A 182 -20.92 8.70 -5.46
N MET A 183 -20.80 9.25 -4.25
CA MET A 183 -20.10 10.51 -3.99
C MET A 183 -18.63 10.43 -4.40
N THR A 184 -17.96 9.31 -4.08
CA THR A 184 -16.56 9.09 -4.46
C THR A 184 -16.41 8.96 -5.97
N LEU A 185 -17.26 8.17 -6.65
CA LEU A 185 -17.28 8.06 -8.11
C LEU A 185 -17.46 9.42 -8.79
N LYS A 186 -18.40 10.24 -8.30
CA LYS A 186 -18.61 11.60 -8.81
C LYS A 186 -17.38 12.48 -8.61
N MET A 187 -16.74 12.40 -7.45
CA MET A 187 -15.52 13.15 -7.14
C MET A 187 -14.35 12.79 -8.08
N TYR A 188 -14.28 11.54 -8.53
CA TYR A 188 -13.31 11.06 -9.52
C TYR A 188 -13.83 11.12 -10.97
N ASN A 189 -14.80 12.00 -11.23
CA ASN A 189 -15.34 12.30 -12.56
C ASN A 189 -15.96 11.10 -13.30
N HIS A 190 -16.58 10.18 -12.56
CA HIS A 190 -17.17 8.96 -13.14
C HIS A 190 -18.47 8.50 -12.47
N PRO A 191 -19.54 9.33 -12.49
CA PRO A 191 -20.79 9.04 -11.78
C PRO A 191 -21.48 7.74 -12.23
N ASP A 192 -21.29 7.33 -13.49
CA ASP A 192 -21.87 6.10 -14.06
C ASP A 192 -21.00 4.84 -13.83
N GLY A 193 -19.92 4.99 -13.05
CA GLY A 193 -19.06 3.88 -12.69
C GLY A 193 -19.67 2.92 -11.68
N ALA A 194 -18.85 1.98 -11.23
CA ALA A 194 -19.24 1.04 -10.21
C ALA A 194 -18.17 0.96 -9.12
N GLY A 195 -18.56 0.65 -7.89
CA GLY A 195 -17.61 0.46 -6.81
C GLY A 195 -18.15 -0.37 -5.66
N ALA A 196 -17.34 -0.51 -4.61
CA ALA A 196 -17.70 -1.13 -3.34
C ALA A 196 -16.86 -0.51 -2.21
N MET A 197 -17.40 -0.54 -0.99
CA MET A 197 -16.62 -0.25 0.21
C MET A 197 -15.69 -1.40 0.55
N THR A 198 -14.57 -1.07 1.19
CA THR A 198 -13.60 -2.01 1.76
C THR A 198 -13.14 -1.50 3.13
N SER A 199 -12.44 -2.33 3.90
CA SER A 199 -11.89 -1.99 5.22
C SER A 199 -10.69 -1.03 5.18
N GLY A 200 -10.16 -0.74 4.00
CA GLY A 200 -8.99 0.12 3.85
C GLY A 200 -8.31 -0.06 2.49
N GLY A 201 -7.31 0.78 2.20
CA GLY A 201 -6.62 0.78 0.91
C GLY A 201 -5.94 -0.53 0.56
N THR A 202 -5.46 -1.27 1.57
CA THR A 202 -4.91 -2.62 1.35
C THR A 202 -5.96 -3.58 0.80
N GLU A 203 -7.17 -3.61 1.36
CA GLU A 203 -8.25 -4.44 0.82
C GLU A 203 -8.67 -3.92 -0.56
N SER A 204 -8.78 -2.61 -0.79
CA SER A 204 -9.08 -2.06 -2.11
C SER A 204 -8.10 -2.51 -3.19
N ILE A 205 -6.79 -2.47 -2.90
CA ILE A 205 -5.74 -2.94 -3.81
C ILE A 205 -5.86 -4.45 -4.06
N ILE A 206 -6.02 -5.25 -3.00
CA ILE A 206 -6.15 -6.71 -3.13
C ILE A 206 -7.40 -7.09 -3.93
N MET A 207 -8.52 -6.39 -3.72
CA MET A 207 -9.75 -6.61 -4.48
C MET A 207 -9.59 -6.20 -5.94
N ALA A 208 -8.84 -5.14 -6.27
CA ALA A 208 -8.50 -4.82 -7.64
C ALA A 208 -7.66 -5.94 -8.29
N ILE A 209 -6.64 -6.45 -7.60
CA ILE A 209 -5.79 -7.55 -8.10
C ILE A 209 -6.63 -8.81 -8.34
N LYS A 210 -7.48 -9.21 -7.39
CA LYS A 210 -8.42 -10.33 -7.55
C LYS A 210 -9.32 -10.12 -8.75
N THR A 211 -9.89 -8.92 -8.90
CA THR A 211 -10.80 -8.59 -10.00
C THR A 211 -10.11 -8.74 -11.35
N TYR A 212 -8.92 -8.19 -11.54
CA TYR A 212 -8.18 -8.34 -12.79
C TYR A 212 -7.72 -9.77 -13.06
N ARG A 213 -7.37 -10.54 -12.02
CA ARG A 213 -7.03 -11.95 -12.15
C ARG A 213 -8.22 -12.75 -12.67
N ASP A 214 -9.38 -12.60 -12.05
CA ASP A 214 -10.58 -13.37 -12.36
C ASP A 214 -11.17 -12.94 -13.72
N TRP A 215 -11.15 -11.63 -14.02
CA TRP A 215 -11.49 -11.08 -15.33
C TRP A 215 -10.58 -11.64 -16.43
N ALA A 216 -9.26 -11.58 -16.24
CA ALA A 216 -8.30 -12.04 -17.24
C ALA A 216 -8.39 -13.56 -17.46
N ARG A 217 -8.69 -14.33 -16.41
CA ARG A 217 -8.97 -15.76 -16.53
C ARG A 217 -10.22 -16.00 -17.38
N ALA A 218 -11.32 -15.33 -17.06
CA ALA A 218 -12.60 -15.57 -17.72
C ALA A 218 -12.66 -15.06 -19.17
N VAL A 219 -12.04 -13.90 -19.44
CA VAL A 219 -12.15 -13.20 -20.74
C VAL A 219 -10.96 -13.50 -21.65
N LYS A 220 -9.78 -13.75 -21.08
CA LYS A 220 -8.51 -13.90 -21.84
C LYS A 220 -7.83 -15.25 -21.64
N ASN A 221 -8.41 -16.17 -20.85
CA ASN A 221 -7.85 -17.48 -20.53
C ASN A 221 -6.43 -17.44 -19.93
N ILE A 222 -6.09 -16.38 -19.19
CA ILE A 222 -4.78 -16.26 -18.53
C ILE A 222 -4.77 -17.08 -17.23
N THR A 223 -3.87 -18.07 -17.14
CA THR A 223 -3.72 -18.96 -15.98
C THR A 223 -2.48 -18.66 -15.12
N GLU A 224 -1.45 -18.03 -15.70
CA GLU A 224 -0.23 -17.57 -15.01
C GLU A 224 -0.17 -16.04 -15.00
N PRO A 225 -1.03 -15.35 -14.23
CA PRO A 225 -1.20 -13.89 -14.29
C PRO A 225 0.05 -13.12 -13.84
N GLU A 226 0.35 -12.04 -14.54
CA GLU A 226 1.46 -11.14 -14.23
C GLU A 226 0.96 -9.68 -14.09
N MET A 227 1.54 -8.92 -13.15
CA MET A 227 1.25 -7.49 -12.97
C MET A 227 2.53 -6.65 -13.04
N ILE A 228 2.40 -5.40 -13.50
CA ILE A 228 3.54 -4.47 -13.64
C ILE A 228 3.33 -3.30 -12.70
N ILE A 229 4.28 -3.07 -11.79
CA ILE A 229 4.21 -2.02 -10.78
C ILE A 229 5.50 -1.19 -10.76
N PRO A 230 5.45 0.12 -10.46
CA PRO A 230 6.61 0.91 -10.10
C PRO A 230 7.24 0.45 -8.76
N THR A 231 8.52 0.73 -8.54
CA THR A 231 9.17 0.52 -7.22
C THR A 231 8.57 1.37 -6.10
N THR A 232 7.83 2.42 -6.44
CA THR A 232 7.14 3.33 -5.50
C THR A 232 5.70 2.89 -5.19
N ALA A 233 5.19 1.85 -5.86
CA ALA A 233 3.86 1.32 -5.60
C ALA A 233 3.75 0.78 -4.16
N HIS A 234 2.54 0.84 -3.59
CA HIS A 234 2.32 0.42 -2.22
C HIS A 234 2.62 -1.08 -2.00
N ALA A 235 3.19 -1.44 -0.85
CA ALA A 235 3.52 -2.84 -0.50
C ALA A 235 2.30 -3.81 -0.50
N ALA A 236 1.07 -3.27 -0.49
CA ALA A 236 -0.15 -4.06 -0.65
C ALA A 236 -0.23 -4.78 -2.00
N PHE A 237 0.45 -4.28 -3.04
CA PHE A 237 0.56 -4.97 -4.32
C PHE A 237 1.33 -6.28 -4.17
N ASP A 238 2.51 -6.27 -3.54
CA ASP A 238 3.28 -7.49 -3.27
C ASP A 238 2.53 -8.43 -2.32
N LYS A 239 1.84 -7.89 -1.30
CA LYS A 239 0.97 -8.69 -0.40
C LYS A 239 -0.15 -9.39 -1.17
N GLY A 240 -0.87 -8.67 -2.03
CA GLY A 240 -1.94 -9.22 -2.86
C GLY A 240 -1.43 -10.25 -3.86
N ALA A 241 -0.28 -10.01 -4.48
CA ALA A 241 0.37 -10.97 -5.35
C ALA A 241 0.75 -12.26 -4.64
N SER A 242 1.30 -12.15 -3.42
CA SER A 242 1.62 -13.30 -2.57
C SER A 242 0.36 -14.12 -2.25
N TYR A 243 -0.73 -13.47 -1.85
CA TYR A 243 -1.98 -14.16 -1.50
C TYR A 243 -2.69 -14.79 -2.71
N LEU A 244 -2.62 -14.16 -3.87
CA LEU A 244 -3.44 -14.52 -5.03
C LEU A 244 -2.68 -15.25 -6.13
N GLY A 245 -1.38 -15.49 -5.95
CA GLY A 245 -0.52 -16.18 -6.91
C GLY A 245 -0.24 -15.38 -8.18
N ILE A 246 0.04 -14.08 -8.03
CA ILE A 246 0.35 -13.18 -9.16
C ILE A 246 1.86 -12.95 -9.23
N LYS A 247 2.44 -13.04 -10.42
CA LYS A 247 3.84 -12.68 -10.62
C LYS A 247 4.00 -11.16 -10.81
N VAL A 248 4.90 -10.56 -10.05
CA VAL A 248 5.11 -9.10 -10.05
C VAL A 248 6.34 -8.71 -10.86
N HIS A 249 6.17 -7.72 -11.74
CA HIS A 249 7.25 -7.00 -12.41
C HIS A 249 7.41 -5.61 -11.82
N THR A 250 8.24 -5.50 -10.78
CA THR A 250 8.61 -4.22 -10.18
C THR A 250 9.63 -3.49 -11.07
N LEU A 251 9.27 -2.32 -11.58
CA LEU A 251 10.11 -1.50 -12.45
C LEU A 251 10.61 -0.26 -11.68
N PRO A 252 11.91 0.07 -11.78
CA PRO A 252 12.44 1.25 -11.12
C PRO A 252 11.83 2.53 -11.68
N VAL A 253 11.61 3.49 -10.80
CA VAL A 253 11.29 4.86 -11.18
C VAL A 253 12.54 5.61 -11.61
N ASP A 254 12.36 6.67 -12.39
CA ASP A 254 13.41 7.62 -12.71
C ASP A 254 13.95 8.29 -11.44
N SER A 255 15.27 8.47 -11.34
CA SER A 255 15.90 8.96 -10.11
C SER A 255 15.56 10.41 -9.79
N TYR A 256 15.21 11.21 -10.80
CA TYR A 256 14.93 12.64 -10.64
C TYR A 256 13.42 12.90 -10.59
N THR A 257 12.69 12.51 -11.62
CA THR A 257 11.24 12.72 -11.71
C THR A 257 10.43 11.79 -10.83
N ARG A 258 11.02 10.68 -10.36
CA ARG A 258 10.38 9.67 -9.50
C ARG A 258 9.17 8.99 -10.13
N ARG A 259 9.01 9.09 -11.45
CA ARG A 259 7.96 8.42 -12.23
C ARG A 259 8.45 7.13 -12.83
N VAL A 260 7.56 6.17 -13.02
CA VAL A 260 7.89 4.96 -13.78
C VAL A 260 8.20 5.26 -15.24
N ASP A 261 9.24 4.64 -15.79
CA ASP A 261 9.57 4.75 -17.21
C ASP A 261 8.53 3.99 -18.06
N VAL A 262 7.67 4.73 -18.75
CA VAL A 262 6.62 4.21 -19.64
C VAL A 262 7.19 3.29 -20.73
N LYS A 263 8.42 3.52 -21.21
CA LYS A 263 9.07 2.64 -22.20
C LYS A 263 9.43 1.29 -21.58
N ARG A 264 9.81 1.24 -20.30
CA ARG A 264 10.04 -0.02 -19.56
C ARG A 264 8.74 -0.76 -19.34
N VAL A 265 7.68 -0.07 -18.91
CA VAL A 265 6.34 -0.64 -18.77
C VAL A 265 5.92 -1.33 -20.07
N ARG A 266 6.02 -0.63 -21.20
CA ARG A 266 5.70 -1.17 -22.52
C ARG A 266 6.46 -2.47 -22.84
N ARG A 267 7.74 -2.57 -22.47
CA ARG A 267 8.55 -3.78 -22.73
C ARG A 267 8.23 -4.94 -21.79
N ALA A 268 7.71 -4.66 -20.61
CA ALA A 268 7.32 -5.68 -19.63
C ALA A 268 5.96 -6.31 -19.94
N ILE A 269 5.08 -5.60 -20.66
CA ILE A 269 3.77 -6.12 -21.09
C ILE A 269 3.96 -7.36 -21.98
N ASN A 270 3.25 -8.43 -21.65
CA ASN A 270 3.22 -9.67 -22.40
C ASN A 270 1.83 -10.33 -22.34
N SER A 271 1.70 -11.54 -22.90
CA SER A 271 0.41 -12.27 -22.99
C SER A 271 -0.24 -12.57 -21.65
N ASN A 272 0.55 -12.61 -20.57
CA ASN A 272 0.07 -12.94 -19.23
C ASN A 272 -0.20 -11.69 -18.38
N THR A 273 0.08 -10.49 -18.89
CA THR A 273 -0.11 -9.24 -18.15
C THR A 273 -1.60 -8.97 -17.97
N ILE A 274 -2.04 -8.90 -16.71
CA ILE A 274 -3.44 -8.63 -16.35
C ILE A 274 -3.68 -7.16 -16.02
N MET A 275 -2.69 -6.48 -15.43
CA MET A 275 -2.80 -5.09 -15.02
C MET A 275 -1.45 -4.36 -14.95
N ILE A 276 -1.53 -3.04 -15.11
CA ILE A 276 -0.49 -2.06 -14.87
C ILE A 276 -0.95 -1.18 -13.69
N VAL A 277 -0.01 -0.74 -12.86
CA VAL A 277 -0.27 0.14 -11.72
C VAL A 277 0.43 1.48 -11.91
N GLY A 278 -0.23 2.56 -11.51
CA GLY A 278 0.39 3.87 -11.26
C GLY A 278 -0.19 4.50 -10.00
N SER A 279 0.58 5.36 -9.32
CA SER A 279 0.13 6.02 -8.09
C SER A 279 -0.16 7.51 -8.30
N ALA A 280 -1.18 8.03 -7.61
CA ALA A 280 -1.57 9.43 -7.65
C ALA A 280 -2.05 9.92 -6.27
N ILE A 281 -1.19 10.22 -5.30
CA ILE A 281 0.28 10.15 -5.29
C ILE A 281 0.76 8.87 -4.60
N ASN A 282 2.04 8.53 -4.76
CA ASN A 282 2.66 7.40 -4.07
C ASN A 282 2.93 7.72 -2.58
N PHE A 283 3.04 6.67 -1.75
CA PHE A 283 3.39 6.82 -0.33
C PHE A 283 4.85 7.22 -0.09
N PRO A 284 5.86 6.60 -0.73
CA PRO A 284 7.26 6.86 -0.38
C PRO A 284 7.66 8.33 -0.49
N ASP A 285 7.47 8.95 -1.65
CA ASP A 285 8.02 10.29 -1.93
C ASP A 285 6.96 11.31 -2.39
N GLY A 286 5.69 10.92 -2.40
CA GLY A 286 4.58 11.81 -2.70
C GLY A 286 4.47 12.20 -4.17
N ASN A 287 5.25 11.57 -5.05
CA ASN A 287 5.20 11.85 -6.48
C ASN A 287 4.04 11.13 -7.18
N GLN A 288 3.69 11.65 -8.36
CA GLN A 288 2.64 11.12 -9.22
C GLN A 288 3.26 10.45 -10.46
N ASP A 289 2.77 9.26 -10.81
CA ASP A 289 3.10 8.62 -12.09
C ASP A 289 2.38 9.29 -13.28
N ASP A 290 2.90 9.08 -14.50
CA ASP A 290 2.27 9.55 -15.73
C ASP A 290 1.07 8.66 -16.11
N ILE A 291 -0.04 8.84 -15.40
CA ILE A 291 -1.28 8.08 -15.61
C ILE A 291 -1.82 8.21 -17.06
N PRO A 292 -1.79 9.38 -17.73
CA PRO A 292 -2.19 9.48 -19.13
C PRO A 292 -1.39 8.58 -20.05
N ALA A 293 -0.06 8.54 -19.90
CA ALA A 293 0.79 7.67 -20.72
C ALA A 293 0.58 6.18 -20.39
N LEU A 294 0.41 5.82 -19.12
CA LEU A 294 0.04 4.46 -18.72
C LEU A 294 -1.34 4.06 -19.29
N GLY A 295 -2.29 4.98 -19.31
CA GLY A 295 -3.63 4.77 -19.87
C GLY A 295 -3.61 4.49 -21.38
N GLN A 296 -2.71 5.14 -22.12
CA GLN A 296 -2.49 4.83 -23.54
C GLN A 296 -1.98 3.40 -23.73
N LEU A 297 -1.02 2.96 -22.91
CA LEU A 297 -0.52 1.58 -22.95
C LEU A 297 -1.62 0.57 -22.58
N ALA A 298 -2.34 0.81 -21.49
CA ALA A 298 -3.40 -0.06 -21.02
C ALA A 298 -4.48 -0.28 -22.10
N SER A 299 -4.89 0.82 -22.75
CA SER A 299 -5.83 0.79 -23.88
C SER A 299 -5.26 0.02 -25.08
N LYS A 300 -4.01 0.29 -25.46
CA LYS A 300 -3.35 -0.32 -26.63
C LYS A 300 -3.19 -1.84 -26.48
N TYR A 301 -2.86 -2.31 -25.27
CA TYR A 301 -2.58 -3.72 -25.01
C TYR A 301 -3.76 -4.47 -24.39
N ASN A 302 -4.91 -3.80 -24.21
CA ASN A 302 -6.11 -4.34 -23.56
C ASN A 302 -5.79 -5.01 -22.21
N VAL A 303 -5.10 -4.28 -21.34
CA VAL A 303 -4.77 -4.69 -19.96
C VAL A 303 -5.38 -3.71 -18.97
N GLY A 304 -5.61 -4.14 -17.74
CA GLY A 304 -6.10 -3.24 -16.68
C GLY A 304 -5.11 -2.11 -16.38
N LEU A 305 -5.63 -0.94 -16.02
CA LEU A 305 -4.85 0.10 -15.35
C LEU A 305 -5.56 0.43 -14.04
N HIS A 306 -4.87 0.12 -12.95
CA HIS A 306 -5.28 0.52 -11.62
C HIS A 306 -4.50 1.76 -11.20
N VAL A 307 -5.20 2.81 -10.80
CA VAL A 307 -4.60 4.00 -10.21
C VAL A 307 -4.74 3.91 -8.70
N ASP A 308 -3.61 3.74 -8.01
CA ASP A 308 -3.59 3.79 -6.56
C ASP A 308 -3.65 5.26 -6.11
N CYS A 309 -4.84 5.69 -5.75
CA CYS A 309 -5.13 6.99 -5.17
C CYS A 309 -5.54 6.83 -3.69
N CYS A 310 -5.10 5.76 -3.01
CA CYS A 310 -5.43 5.54 -1.61
C CYS A 310 -4.97 6.73 -0.76
N LEU A 311 -3.71 7.15 -0.93
CA LEU A 311 -3.15 8.32 -0.25
C LEU A 311 -3.61 9.64 -0.85
N GLY A 312 -3.73 9.73 -2.18
CA GLY A 312 -4.27 10.93 -2.84
C GLY A 312 -5.70 11.27 -2.41
N SER A 313 -6.51 10.24 -2.10
CA SER A 313 -7.75 10.30 -1.32
C SER A 313 -8.64 11.48 -1.75
N PHE A 314 -9.05 12.32 -0.81
CA PHE A 314 -9.86 13.52 -1.02
C PHE A 314 -8.99 14.78 -1.19
N ILE A 315 -7.68 14.65 -1.44
CA ILE A 315 -6.78 15.78 -1.73
C ILE A 315 -6.63 15.95 -3.23
N VAL A 316 -6.21 14.89 -3.93
CA VAL A 316 -5.83 14.97 -5.35
C VAL A 316 -7.01 15.40 -6.25
N PRO A 317 -8.25 14.92 -6.06
CA PRO A 317 -9.42 15.42 -6.79
C PRO A 317 -9.74 16.90 -6.54
N PHE A 318 -9.29 17.47 -5.41
CA PHE A 318 -9.56 18.86 -5.03
C PHE A 318 -8.42 19.83 -5.40
N LEU A 319 -7.26 19.35 -5.86
CA LEU A 319 -6.15 20.22 -6.27
C LEU A 319 -6.53 21.17 -7.41
N GLU A 320 -7.25 20.68 -8.42
CA GLU A 320 -7.72 21.48 -9.56
C GLU A 320 -8.74 22.54 -9.09
N PRO A 321 -9.84 22.17 -8.40
CA PRO A 321 -10.75 23.14 -7.77
C PRO A 321 -10.07 24.12 -6.80
N ALA A 322 -9.00 23.71 -6.13
CA ALA A 322 -8.24 24.56 -5.20
C ALA A 322 -7.36 25.59 -5.90
N GLY A 323 -7.17 25.50 -7.23
CA GLY A 323 -6.25 26.33 -7.99
C GLY A 323 -4.79 25.94 -7.80
N LEU A 324 -4.53 24.68 -7.43
CA LEU A 324 -3.19 24.17 -7.09
C LEU A 324 -2.64 23.20 -8.14
N ALA A 325 -3.44 22.75 -9.10
CA ALA A 325 -3.06 21.71 -10.07
C ALA A 325 -2.03 22.15 -11.13
N ASP A 326 -2.03 23.43 -11.55
CA ASP A 326 -1.12 23.92 -12.59
C ASP A 326 0.34 24.02 -12.12
N GLY A 327 0.56 23.87 -10.81
CA GLY A 327 1.85 24.04 -10.18
C GLY A 327 2.20 25.51 -9.92
N GLN A 328 3.36 25.74 -9.31
CA GLN A 328 3.88 27.06 -9.00
C GLN A 328 5.40 27.06 -9.14
N LYS A 329 5.97 28.12 -9.75
CA LYS A 329 7.42 28.26 -9.97
C LYS A 329 8.06 27.04 -10.66
N GLY A 330 7.33 26.38 -11.56
CA GLY A 330 7.80 25.18 -12.29
C GLY A 330 7.70 23.87 -11.49
N HIS A 331 7.11 23.89 -10.30
CA HIS A 331 6.95 22.75 -9.40
C HIS A 331 5.47 22.36 -9.21
N TYR A 332 5.23 21.17 -8.68
CA TYR A 332 3.94 20.68 -8.16
C TYR A 332 2.82 20.47 -9.18
N LYS A 333 3.18 20.32 -10.46
CA LYS A 333 2.17 20.14 -11.51
C LYS A 333 1.46 18.79 -11.35
N LEU A 334 0.12 18.82 -11.32
CA LEU A 334 -0.73 17.63 -11.33
C LEU A 334 -1.03 17.20 -12.77
N LEU A 335 -0.86 15.91 -13.04
CA LEU A 335 -1.33 15.28 -14.28
C LEU A 335 -2.74 14.71 -14.11
N PRO A 336 -3.55 14.60 -15.18
CA PRO A 336 -4.81 13.88 -15.12
C PRO A 336 -4.60 12.44 -14.62
N PHE A 337 -5.41 11.98 -13.67
CA PHE A 337 -5.18 10.72 -12.95
C PHE A 337 -6.42 9.83 -12.83
N ASP A 338 -7.61 10.41 -12.98
CA ASP A 338 -8.88 9.74 -12.73
C ASP A 338 -9.48 9.12 -14.01
N PHE A 339 -10.76 8.78 -13.96
CA PHE A 339 -11.47 8.12 -15.06
C PHE A 339 -11.60 8.98 -16.34
N ARG A 340 -11.28 10.29 -16.29
CA ARG A 340 -11.10 11.12 -17.50
C ARG A 340 -10.00 10.57 -18.41
N VAL A 341 -9.01 9.87 -17.84
CA VAL A 341 -8.02 9.10 -18.61
C VAL A 341 -8.67 7.80 -19.09
N LYS A 342 -8.95 7.71 -20.40
CA LYS A 342 -9.66 6.57 -21.04
C LYS A 342 -9.16 5.18 -20.62
N GLY A 343 -7.85 5.00 -20.44
CA GLY A 343 -7.26 3.71 -20.09
C GLY A 343 -7.41 3.27 -18.64
N VAL A 344 -7.74 4.19 -17.72
CA VAL A 344 -7.92 3.87 -16.29
C VAL A 344 -9.15 3.00 -16.11
N THR A 345 -9.02 1.81 -15.53
CA THR A 345 -10.16 0.88 -15.35
C THR A 345 -10.54 0.65 -13.89
N SER A 346 -9.67 0.99 -12.94
CA SER A 346 -10.02 1.05 -11.52
C SER A 346 -9.18 2.09 -10.76
N ILE A 347 -9.72 2.57 -9.64
CA ILE A 347 -9.08 3.53 -8.74
C ILE A 347 -9.43 3.17 -7.30
N SER A 348 -8.44 3.11 -6.41
CA SER A 348 -8.66 2.99 -4.96
C SER A 348 -8.57 4.36 -4.28
N CYS A 349 -9.40 4.62 -3.25
CA CYS A 349 -9.47 5.88 -2.53
C CYS A 349 -9.81 5.65 -1.05
N ASP A 350 -8.90 6.00 -0.14
CA ASP A 350 -9.14 5.80 1.29
C ASP A 350 -9.98 6.94 1.87
N THR A 351 -11.20 6.62 2.30
CA THR A 351 -12.05 7.55 3.07
C THR A 351 -11.46 7.82 4.45
N HIS A 352 -10.78 6.84 5.06
CA HIS A 352 -10.17 6.99 6.40
C HIS A 352 -8.83 7.76 6.45
N LYS A 353 -8.41 8.30 5.30
CA LYS A 353 -7.25 9.20 5.17
C LYS A 353 -7.76 10.63 5.08
N TYR A 354 -7.60 11.28 3.93
CA TYR A 354 -8.04 12.67 3.74
C TYR A 354 -9.55 12.82 3.52
N GLY A 355 -10.29 11.71 3.41
CA GLY A 355 -11.75 11.75 3.59
C GLY A 355 -12.16 12.00 5.04
N PHE A 356 -11.20 11.94 5.98
CA PHE A 356 -11.38 12.17 7.41
C PHE A 356 -12.36 11.24 8.12
N ALA A 357 -12.73 10.15 7.45
CA ALA A 357 -13.63 9.15 7.99
C ALA A 357 -12.95 8.32 9.09
N PRO A 358 -13.74 7.57 9.89
CA PRO A 358 -13.20 6.63 10.87
C PRO A 358 -12.22 5.64 10.25
N LYS A 359 -11.19 5.23 11.00
CA LYS A 359 -10.31 4.13 10.58
C LYS A 359 -11.13 2.88 10.26
N GLY A 360 -10.70 2.14 9.23
CA GLY A 360 -11.39 0.95 8.77
C GLY A 360 -12.29 1.12 7.54
N THR A 361 -12.18 2.21 6.76
CA THR A 361 -12.96 2.39 5.51
C THR A 361 -12.13 2.89 4.31
N SER A 362 -12.45 2.37 3.12
CA SER A 362 -11.93 2.81 1.82
C SER A 362 -12.91 2.44 0.70
N VAL A 363 -12.69 2.98 -0.51
CA VAL A 363 -13.50 2.71 -1.70
C VAL A 363 -12.61 2.19 -2.82
N ILE A 364 -13.04 1.08 -3.42
CA ILE A 364 -12.53 0.63 -4.72
C ILE A 364 -13.57 0.96 -5.80
N MET A 365 -13.12 1.68 -6.82
CA MET A 365 -13.92 2.10 -7.97
C MET A 365 -13.44 1.37 -9.23
N TYR A 366 -14.38 1.09 -10.11
CA TYR A 366 -14.20 0.47 -11.42
C TYR A 366 -14.88 1.31 -12.49
N ARG A 367 -14.33 1.23 -13.70
CA ARG A 367 -14.91 1.92 -14.87
C ARG A 367 -16.35 1.47 -15.16
N ASP A 368 -16.72 0.24 -14.85
CA ASP A 368 -18.07 -0.24 -15.06
C ASP A 368 -18.42 -1.42 -14.14
N ALA A 369 -19.71 -1.75 -14.09
CA ALA A 369 -20.21 -2.88 -13.33
C ALA A 369 -19.75 -4.24 -13.91
N GLU A 370 -19.43 -4.29 -15.20
CA GLU A 370 -18.96 -5.49 -15.90
C GLU A 370 -17.59 -5.95 -15.40
N LEU A 371 -16.69 -5.01 -15.09
CA LEU A 371 -15.44 -5.32 -14.42
C LEU A 371 -15.65 -5.62 -12.94
N ARG A 372 -16.46 -4.80 -12.24
CA ARG A 372 -16.71 -4.97 -10.79
C ARG A 372 -17.27 -6.36 -10.45
N LYS A 373 -18.07 -7.00 -11.30
CA LYS A 373 -18.65 -8.32 -10.99
C LYS A 373 -17.60 -9.41 -10.69
N TYR A 374 -16.39 -9.28 -11.23
CA TYR A 374 -15.27 -10.19 -10.94
C TYR A 374 -14.67 -9.97 -9.55
N GLN A 375 -14.99 -8.86 -8.88
CA GLN A 375 -14.65 -8.63 -7.49
C GLN A 375 -15.42 -9.56 -6.56
N TYR A 376 -16.71 -9.76 -6.84
CA TYR A 376 -17.63 -10.47 -5.96
C TYR A 376 -17.20 -11.92 -5.71
N TYR A 377 -17.62 -12.44 -4.56
CA TYR A 377 -17.64 -13.86 -4.27
C TYR A 377 -19.07 -14.35 -4.21
N LEU A 378 -19.36 -15.46 -4.88
CA LEU A 378 -20.70 -16.04 -5.00
C LEU A 378 -20.61 -17.56 -4.73
N HIS A 379 -21.43 -18.06 -3.81
CA HIS A 379 -21.57 -19.49 -3.53
C HIS A 379 -23.07 -19.86 -3.51
N PRO A 380 -23.64 -20.26 -4.66
CA PRO A 380 -25.08 -20.53 -4.76
C PRO A 380 -25.52 -21.84 -4.11
N THR A 381 -24.61 -22.79 -3.91
CA THR A 381 -24.90 -24.16 -3.42
C THR A 381 -24.42 -24.44 -2.00
N TRP A 382 -24.13 -23.41 -1.20
CA TRP A 382 -23.69 -23.61 0.19
C TRP A 382 -24.85 -24.11 1.04
N SER A 383 -24.60 -25.03 1.98
CA SER A 383 -25.64 -25.65 2.82
C SER A 383 -26.36 -24.65 3.74
N GLY A 384 -25.72 -23.51 4.05
CA GLY A 384 -26.34 -22.40 4.79
C GLY A 384 -27.21 -21.47 3.94
N GLY A 385 -27.40 -21.77 2.65
CA GLY A 385 -28.15 -20.94 1.70
C GLY A 385 -27.24 -20.20 0.71
N VAL A 386 -27.86 -19.46 -0.21
CA VAL A 386 -27.13 -18.66 -1.21
C VAL A 386 -26.28 -17.60 -0.50
N TYR A 387 -24.97 -17.63 -0.72
CA TYR A 387 -24.03 -16.67 -0.12
C TYR A 387 -23.40 -15.78 -1.19
N ALA A 388 -23.36 -14.48 -0.92
CA ALA A 388 -22.69 -13.49 -1.77
C ALA A 388 -22.03 -12.40 -0.90
N SER A 389 -20.82 -11.98 -1.27
CA SER A 389 -20.15 -10.84 -0.63
C SER A 389 -19.53 -9.89 -1.67
N PRO A 390 -19.61 -8.56 -1.45
CA PRO A 390 -19.05 -7.58 -2.37
C PRO A 390 -17.54 -7.41 -2.21
N SER A 391 -16.99 -7.73 -1.04
CA SER A 391 -15.55 -7.61 -0.69
C SER A 391 -15.07 -8.83 0.11
N ILE A 392 -13.90 -8.76 0.77
CA ILE A 392 -13.30 -9.90 1.49
C ILE A 392 -14.20 -10.37 2.64
N SER A 393 -14.76 -9.44 3.40
CA SER A 393 -15.49 -9.74 4.63
C SER A 393 -16.96 -10.08 4.38
N GLY A 394 -17.48 -11.03 5.19
CA GLY A 394 -18.92 -11.26 5.35
C GLY A 394 -19.54 -10.21 6.26
N SER A 395 -19.53 -10.47 7.57
CA SER A 395 -19.93 -9.47 8.57
C SER A 395 -18.98 -8.27 8.56
N ARG A 396 -19.54 -7.05 8.62
CA ARG A 396 -18.78 -5.79 8.58
C ARG A 396 -19.33 -4.79 9.60
N PRO A 397 -18.50 -3.87 10.11
CA PRO A 397 -18.94 -2.87 11.08
C PRO A 397 -19.70 -1.71 10.37
N GLY A 398 -21.03 -1.78 10.35
CA GLY A 398 -21.86 -0.76 9.70
C GLY A 398 -21.75 0.62 10.35
N ALA A 399 -21.37 0.70 11.62
CA ALA A 399 -21.05 1.94 12.33
C ALA A 399 -19.96 2.77 11.63
N LEU A 400 -18.93 2.13 11.07
CA LEU A 400 -17.86 2.83 10.35
C LEU A 400 -18.35 3.41 9.02
N LEU A 401 -19.29 2.72 8.35
CA LEU A 401 -19.94 3.22 7.14
C LEU A 401 -20.81 4.43 7.44
N ALA A 402 -21.58 4.38 8.53
CA ALA A 402 -22.39 5.51 8.97
C ALA A 402 -21.52 6.73 9.33
N GLY A 403 -20.43 6.53 10.07
CA GLY A 403 -19.47 7.60 10.39
C GLY A 403 -18.81 8.17 9.14
N THR A 404 -18.45 7.33 8.17
CA THR A 404 -17.90 7.78 6.87
C THR A 404 -18.89 8.66 6.12
N TRP A 405 -20.14 8.22 6.00
CA TRP A 405 -21.19 8.99 5.35
C TRP A 405 -21.43 10.33 6.06
N ALA A 406 -21.51 10.31 7.40
CA ALA A 406 -21.73 11.51 8.20
C ALA A 406 -20.61 12.54 8.01
N VAL A 407 -19.35 12.11 8.02
CA VAL A 407 -18.20 12.98 7.76
C VAL A 407 -18.27 13.59 6.36
N MET A 408 -18.52 12.79 5.32
CA MET A 408 -18.60 13.29 3.94
C MET A 408 -19.71 14.34 3.78
N GLN A 409 -20.86 14.11 4.41
CA GLN A 409 -21.98 15.04 4.40
C GLN A 409 -21.69 16.32 5.18
N HIS A 410 -21.01 16.21 6.33
CA HIS A 410 -20.63 17.35 7.15
C HIS A 410 -19.59 18.24 6.47
N MET A 411 -18.51 17.63 5.97
CA MET A 411 -17.44 18.36 5.28
C MET A 411 -17.95 19.04 4.01
N GLY A 412 -18.74 18.30 3.21
CA GLY A 412 -19.15 18.74 1.88
C GLY A 412 -17.97 19.07 0.97
N SER A 413 -18.25 19.51 -0.25
CA SER A 413 -17.17 19.88 -1.19
C SER A 413 -16.36 21.08 -0.72
N LYS A 414 -16.98 22.04 -0.02
CA LYS A 414 -16.30 23.25 0.47
C LYS A 414 -15.28 22.93 1.58
N GLY A 415 -15.64 22.09 2.54
CA GLY A 415 -14.72 21.70 3.61
C GLY A 415 -13.51 20.91 3.10
N TYR A 416 -13.72 19.97 2.18
CA TYR A 416 -12.62 19.25 1.54
C TYR A 416 -11.74 20.17 0.67
N LEU A 417 -12.34 21.13 -0.04
CA LEU A 417 -11.60 22.14 -0.81
C LEU A 417 -10.69 22.99 0.09
N GLU A 418 -11.20 23.46 1.23
CA GLU A 418 -10.43 24.23 2.20
C GLU A 418 -9.32 23.40 2.85
N SER A 419 -9.64 22.16 3.23
CA SER A 419 -8.65 21.20 3.75
C SER A 419 -7.53 20.94 2.74
N CYS A 420 -7.88 20.77 1.46
CA CYS A 420 -6.90 20.63 0.39
C CYS A 420 -5.96 21.84 0.31
N ARG A 421 -6.50 23.07 0.33
CA ARG A 421 -5.70 24.30 0.32
C ARG A 421 -4.74 24.38 1.51
N ASN A 422 -5.24 24.10 2.70
CA ASN A 422 -4.44 24.21 3.92
C ASN A 422 -3.34 23.14 3.95
N ILE A 423 -3.70 21.87 3.73
CA ILE A 423 -2.76 20.74 3.81
C ILE A 423 -1.68 20.84 2.72
N VAL A 424 -2.08 21.08 1.47
CA VAL A 424 -1.13 21.18 0.35
C VAL A 424 -0.32 22.48 0.44
N GLY A 425 -0.94 23.57 0.92
CA GLY A 425 -0.24 24.82 1.23
C GLY A 425 0.88 24.61 2.23
N SER A 426 0.61 23.92 3.34
CA SER A 426 1.62 23.55 4.34
C SER A 426 2.70 22.64 3.77
N ALA A 427 2.34 21.64 2.95
CA ALA A 427 3.31 20.77 2.30
C ALA A 427 4.26 21.57 1.39
N ARG A 428 3.73 22.50 0.60
CA ARG A 428 4.54 23.40 -0.24
C ARG A 428 5.37 24.36 0.59
N GLN A 429 4.85 24.91 1.69
CA GLN A 429 5.61 25.79 2.58
C GLN A 429 6.83 25.07 3.18
N ILE A 430 6.66 23.82 3.61
CA ILE A 430 7.78 22.99 4.09
C ILE A 430 8.79 22.76 2.95
N ALA A 431 8.32 22.35 1.77
CA ALA A 431 9.19 22.08 0.63
C ALA A 431 10.01 23.31 0.20
N GLU A 432 9.37 24.48 0.10
CA GLU A 432 10.03 25.75 -0.21
C GLU A 432 10.95 26.20 0.94
N GLY A 433 10.56 25.98 2.20
CA GLY A 433 11.38 26.26 3.37
C GLY A 433 12.69 25.46 3.36
N ILE A 434 12.62 24.18 3.02
CA ILE A 434 13.79 23.32 2.83
C ILE A 434 14.67 23.86 1.69
N ARG A 435 14.09 24.07 0.50
CA ARG A 435 14.84 24.55 -0.69
C ARG A 435 15.54 25.89 -0.46
N SER A 436 14.90 26.81 0.25
CA SER A 436 15.39 28.18 0.43
C SER A 436 16.32 28.37 1.63
N SER A 437 16.24 27.51 2.65
CA SER A 437 16.89 27.78 3.95
C SER A 437 17.64 26.61 4.56
N ILE A 438 17.71 25.44 3.91
CA ILE A 438 18.45 24.27 4.37
C ILE A 438 19.25 23.66 3.19
N PRO A 439 20.41 24.23 2.82
CA PRO A 439 21.16 23.83 1.63
C PRO A 439 21.70 22.38 1.69
N GLU A 440 21.81 21.80 2.89
CA GLU A 440 22.21 20.40 3.05
C GLU A 440 21.15 19.39 2.58
N LEU A 441 19.90 19.82 2.35
CA LEU A 441 18.79 18.93 2.00
C LEU A 441 18.27 19.21 0.59
N HIS A 442 17.60 18.22 0.00
CA HIS A 442 16.82 18.38 -1.24
C HIS A 442 15.48 17.66 -1.14
N ILE A 443 14.49 18.15 -1.90
CA ILE A 443 13.21 17.47 -2.08
C ILE A 443 13.38 16.34 -3.09
N VAL A 444 12.82 15.17 -2.78
CA VAL A 444 12.84 14.00 -3.66
C VAL A 444 11.72 14.12 -4.70
N GLY A 445 12.09 14.42 -5.94
CA GLY A 445 11.14 14.64 -7.03
C GLY A 445 10.40 15.99 -6.93
N ASP A 446 9.15 15.98 -7.36
CA ASP A 446 8.28 17.15 -7.43
C ASP A 446 6.84 16.80 -7.02
N PRO A 447 6.61 16.52 -5.72
CA PRO A 447 5.34 15.96 -5.24
C PRO A 447 4.20 16.99 -5.28
N PRO A 448 3.10 16.77 -6.02
CA PRO A 448 2.09 17.80 -6.26
C PRO A 448 1.11 18.06 -5.09
N ALA A 449 1.09 17.18 -4.09
CA ALA A 449 0.03 17.13 -3.08
C ALA A 449 0.56 17.17 -1.63
N SER A 450 0.07 16.29 -0.75
CA SER A 450 0.20 16.41 0.70
C SER A 450 1.44 15.74 1.31
N VAL A 451 2.25 15.03 0.53
CA VAL A 451 3.42 14.30 1.03
C VAL A 451 4.69 14.84 0.42
N ILE A 452 5.71 14.99 1.25
CA ILE A 452 7.02 15.49 0.85
C ILE A 452 8.09 14.58 1.44
N ALA A 453 8.92 14.01 0.59
CA ALA A 453 10.16 13.37 0.99
C ALA A 453 11.35 14.29 0.73
N PHE A 454 12.33 14.24 1.63
CA PHE A 454 13.57 14.97 1.49
C PHE A 454 14.77 14.10 1.87
N GLY A 455 15.84 14.25 1.11
CA GLY A 455 17.11 13.56 1.26
C GLY A 455 18.24 14.53 1.60
N SER A 456 19.41 13.99 1.90
CA SER A 456 20.62 14.80 2.08
C SER A 456 21.35 15.03 0.76
N SER A 457 21.76 16.26 0.53
CA SER A 457 22.67 16.71 -0.53
C SER A 457 24.11 16.89 -0.03
N HIS A 458 24.34 16.78 1.28
CA HIS A 458 25.62 17.08 1.90
C HIS A 458 26.31 15.78 2.37
N PRO A 459 27.61 15.57 2.05
CA PRO A 459 28.31 14.31 2.36
C PRO A 459 28.37 14.01 3.87
N ASP A 460 28.49 15.04 4.70
CA ASP A 460 28.57 14.91 6.16
C ASP A 460 27.22 14.87 6.87
N VAL A 461 26.10 14.80 6.14
CA VAL A 461 24.75 14.72 6.72
C VAL A 461 24.09 13.42 6.30
N ASP A 462 23.92 12.47 7.23
CA ASP A 462 23.05 11.31 7.01
C ASP A 462 21.61 11.67 7.34
N ILE A 463 20.71 11.54 6.36
CA ILE A 463 19.30 11.83 6.53
C ILE A 463 18.61 10.95 7.58
N MET A 464 19.12 9.74 7.84
CA MET A 464 18.59 8.87 8.88
C MET A 464 18.92 9.41 10.28
N GLU A 465 20.12 9.98 10.44
CA GLU A 465 20.52 10.65 11.68
C GLU A 465 19.64 11.88 11.93
N VAL A 466 19.36 12.67 10.88
CA VAL A 466 18.41 13.79 10.95
C VAL A 466 17.04 13.31 11.41
N GLY A 467 16.54 12.20 10.86
CA GLY A 467 15.28 11.58 11.28
C GLY A 467 15.26 11.15 12.76
N ASP A 468 16.35 10.57 13.24
CA ASP A 468 16.51 10.18 14.65
C ASP A 468 16.60 11.40 15.59
N VAL A 469 17.28 12.48 15.20
CA VAL A 469 17.31 13.74 15.96
C VAL A 469 15.93 14.40 16.00
N MET A 470 15.22 14.42 14.87
CA MET A 470 13.83 14.86 14.81
C MET A 470 12.93 14.04 15.74
N SER A 471 13.16 12.72 15.82
CA SER A 471 12.40 11.82 16.70
C SER A 471 12.61 12.15 18.19
N LYS A 472 13.83 12.53 18.60
CA LYS A 472 14.09 13.02 19.97
C LYS A 472 13.34 14.31 20.31
N ARG A 473 12.94 15.08 19.29
CA ARG A 473 12.14 16.33 19.41
C ARG A 473 10.62 16.07 19.31
N GLY A 474 10.22 14.78 19.30
CA GLY A 474 8.84 14.34 19.22
C GLY A 474 8.27 14.21 17.80
N TRP A 475 9.10 14.37 16.76
CA TRP A 475 8.65 14.23 15.37
C TRP A 475 8.69 12.78 14.91
N HIS A 476 7.55 12.25 14.48
CA HIS A 476 7.45 10.90 13.95
C HIS A 476 7.42 10.95 12.41
N LEU A 477 8.60 10.93 11.80
CA LEU A 477 8.78 10.90 10.35
C LEU A 477 8.91 9.46 9.85
N ASN A 478 8.58 9.23 8.57
CA ASN A 478 8.78 7.92 7.96
C ASN A 478 10.11 7.91 7.21
N ALA A 479 10.94 6.91 7.46
CA ALA A 479 12.21 6.71 6.75
C ALA A 479 12.03 5.88 5.48
N LEU A 480 12.85 6.20 4.48
CA LEU A 480 12.79 5.69 3.12
C LEU A 480 14.16 5.16 2.69
N LEU A 481 14.16 4.09 1.89
CA LEU A 481 15.40 3.40 1.53
C LEU A 481 15.97 3.78 0.16
N ASP A 482 15.14 4.09 -0.83
CA ASP A 482 15.60 4.29 -2.21
C ASP A 482 14.89 5.45 -2.95
N PRO A 483 15.46 6.68 -2.91
CA PRO A 483 16.71 7.05 -2.24
C PRO A 483 16.57 7.06 -0.71
N LYS A 484 17.71 7.12 0.00
CA LYS A 484 17.71 7.41 1.43
C LYS A 484 17.05 8.78 1.64
N ALA A 485 15.95 8.79 2.36
CA ALA A 485 15.19 10.00 2.65
C ALA A 485 14.33 9.79 3.90
N VAL A 486 13.77 10.87 4.40
CA VAL A 486 12.62 10.82 5.31
C VAL A 486 11.47 11.60 4.68
N HIS A 487 10.24 11.25 5.02
CA HIS A 487 9.08 12.03 4.59
C HIS A 487 8.21 12.48 5.74
N ILE A 488 7.43 13.52 5.42
CA ILE A 488 6.25 13.93 6.16
C ILE A 488 5.03 13.90 5.22
N ALA A 489 3.97 13.23 5.67
CA ALA A 489 2.65 13.31 5.08
C ALA A 489 1.84 14.33 5.88
N CYS A 490 1.67 15.52 5.33
CA CYS A 490 0.94 16.61 5.98
C CYS A 490 -0.54 16.26 6.14
N THR A 491 -1.10 16.59 7.30
CA THR A 491 -2.51 16.43 7.65
C THR A 491 -3.06 17.76 8.18
N THR A 492 -4.34 17.82 8.56
CA THR A 492 -4.91 19.03 9.20
C THR A 492 -4.11 19.43 10.44
N LEU A 493 -3.61 18.47 11.21
CA LEU A 493 -2.82 18.72 12.42
C LEU A 493 -1.42 19.28 12.11
N THR A 494 -0.85 18.96 10.95
CA THR A 494 0.47 19.47 10.55
C THR A 494 0.42 20.97 10.25
N VAL A 495 -0.73 21.51 9.85
CA VAL A 495 -0.88 22.91 9.38
C VAL A 495 -0.38 23.92 10.42
N GLN A 496 -0.69 23.69 11.69
CA GLN A 496 -0.25 24.56 12.81
C GLN A 496 1.22 24.39 13.20
N ALA A 497 1.88 23.32 12.74
CA ALA A 497 3.21 22.93 13.18
C ALA A 497 4.32 23.18 12.13
N VAL A 498 3.99 23.81 10.99
CA VAL A 498 4.93 24.01 9.87
C VAL A 498 6.16 24.82 10.26
N ASP A 499 5.99 25.93 10.97
CA ASP A 499 7.13 26.79 11.32
C ASP A 499 8.03 26.10 12.35
N GLN A 500 7.43 25.42 13.34
CA GLN A 500 8.16 24.60 14.30
C GLN A 500 8.90 23.46 13.61
N PHE A 501 8.28 22.80 12.63
CA PHE A 501 8.91 21.74 11.83
C PHE A 501 10.18 22.24 11.16
N LEU A 502 10.12 23.39 10.48
CA LEU A 502 11.27 23.96 9.79
C LEU A 502 12.38 24.40 10.75
N ALA A 503 12.02 24.95 11.92
CA ALA A 503 12.98 25.31 12.95
C ALA A 503 13.69 24.07 13.52
N ASP A 504 12.93 23.06 13.93
CA ASP A 504 13.50 21.81 14.45
C ASP A 504 14.33 21.07 13.41
N LEU A 505 13.90 21.07 12.14
CA LEU A 505 14.64 20.43 11.05
C LEU A 505 16.00 21.10 10.81
N LYS A 506 16.07 22.44 10.88
CA LYS A 506 17.34 23.18 10.78
C LYS A 506 18.30 22.80 11.89
N ASP A 507 17.80 22.73 13.12
CA ASP A 507 18.61 22.34 14.27
C ASP A 507 19.03 20.86 14.19
N ALA A 508 18.14 19.99 13.73
CA ALA A 508 18.44 18.57 13.54
C ALA A 508 19.52 18.32 12.49
N VAL A 509 19.50 19.06 11.37
CA VAL A 509 20.58 19.03 10.36
C VAL A 509 21.90 19.51 10.96
N ARG A 510 21.89 20.60 11.74
CA ARG A 510 23.09 21.12 12.39
C ARG A 510 23.68 20.09 13.37
N GLU A 511 22.84 19.48 14.20
CA GLU A 511 23.25 18.47 15.18
C GLU A 511 23.80 17.21 14.48
N ALA A 512 23.08 16.68 13.49
CA ALA A 512 23.51 15.51 12.73
C ALA A 512 24.83 15.73 11.98
N LYS A 513 25.12 16.97 11.57
CA LYS A 513 26.37 17.35 10.90
C LYS A 513 27.57 17.47 11.85
N ILE A 514 27.35 18.02 13.05
CA ILE A 514 28.44 18.30 14.02
C ILE A 514 28.74 17.09 14.90
N ALA A 515 27.71 16.36 15.34
CA ALA A 515 27.83 15.29 16.32
C ALA A 515 26.87 14.13 16.02
N PRO A 516 27.05 13.41 14.89
CA PRO A 516 26.21 12.27 14.55
C PRO A 516 26.35 11.16 15.61
N SER A 517 25.21 10.65 16.11
CA SER A 517 25.21 9.59 17.12
C SER A 517 25.56 8.22 16.54
N GLY A 518 25.15 7.96 15.28
CA GLY A 518 25.33 6.67 14.60
C GLY A 518 24.54 5.51 15.24
N LYS A 519 23.63 5.81 16.19
CA LYS A 519 22.99 4.82 17.08
C LYS A 519 21.47 4.91 17.13
N GLY A 520 20.86 5.79 16.34
CA GLY A 520 19.41 5.95 16.32
C GLY A 520 18.67 4.76 15.68
N THR A 521 17.35 4.71 15.88
CA THR A 521 16.52 3.59 15.44
C THR A 521 16.45 3.52 13.92
N MET A 522 16.32 4.68 13.26
CA MET A 522 16.32 4.75 11.79
C MET A 522 17.69 4.36 11.25
N VAL A 523 18.77 4.91 11.81
CA VAL A 523 20.15 4.56 11.41
C VAL A 523 20.39 3.04 11.52
N ALA A 524 19.99 2.42 12.64
CA ALA A 524 20.19 1.00 12.86
C ALA A 524 19.35 0.14 11.89
N LEU A 525 18.03 0.36 11.81
CA LEU A 525 17.13 -0.48 11.03
C LEU A 525 17.43 -0.39 9.53
N TYR A 526 17.61 0.82 9.02
CA TYR A 526 17.82 1.05 7.58
C TYR A 526 19.27 0.85 7.15
N GLY A 527 20.24 0.97 8.07
CA GLY A 527 21.62 0.53 7.85
C GLY A 527 21.74 -0.99 7.69
N LEU A 528 21.07 -1.77 8.54
CA LEU A 528 21.06 -3.24 8.49
C LEU A 528 20.46 -3.79 7.19
N GLY A 529 19.40 -3.17 6.67
CA GLY A 529 18.75 -3.61 5.43
C GLY A 529 19.64 -3.56 4.18
N ARG A 530 20.75 -2.79 4.21
CA ARG A 530 21.69 -2.62 3.09
C ARG A 530 23.11 -3.11 3.38
N SER A 531 23.41 -3.56 4.60
CA SER A 531 24.77 -3.96 4.99
C SER A 531 25.29 -5.19 4.24
N SER A 532 24.40 -6.02 3.68
CA SER A 532 24.76 -7.21 2.91
C SER A 532 23.60 -7.72 2.04
N VAL A 533 23.89 -8.66 1.13
CA VAL A 533 22.89 -9.38 0.30
C VAL A 533 21.89 -10.21 1.13
N VAL A 534 22.17 -10.46 2.41
CA VAL A 534 21.28 -11.14 3.38
C VAL A 534 20.61 -10.18 4.36
N GLY A 535 21.01 -8.90 4.39
CA GLY A 535 20.39 -7.86 5.21
C GLY A 535 18.85 -7.87 5.17
N PRO A 536 18.20 -7.96 3.98
CA PRO A 536 16.75 -8.06 3.90
C PRO A 536 16.13 -9.29 4.59
N ALA A 537 16.85 -10.42 4.66
CA ALA A 537 16.36 -11.61 5.38
C ALA A 537 16.37 -11.37 6.89
N PHE A 538 17.42 -10.73 7.42
CA PHE A 538 17.48 -10.33 8.83
C PHE A 538 16.43 -9.29 9.20
N VAL A 539 16.20 -8.30 8.32
CA VAL A 539 15.08 -7.36 8.51
C VAL A 539 13.74 -8.10 8.54
N GLY A 540 13.57 -9.13 7.72
CA GLY A 540 12.40 -10.01 7.76
C GLY A 540 12.22 -10.70 9.12
N GLU A 541 13.28 -11.27 9.68
CA GLU A 541 13.22 -11.92 11.00
C GLU A 541 12.97 -10.92 12.15
N LEU A 542 13.56 -9.73 12.09
CA LEU A 542 13.30 -8.66 13.05
C LEU A 542 11.85 -8.15 12.93
N ALA A 543 11.33 -8.02 11.71
CA ALA A 543 9.94 -7.66 11.48
C ALA A 543 8.99 -8.74 12.02
N THR A 544 9.31 -10.03 11.86
CA THR A 544 8.54 -11.11 12.49
C THR A 544 8.53 -10.97 14.00
N ALA A 545 9.69 -10.76 14.62
CA ALA A 545 9.76 -10.60 16.07
C ALA A 545 9.01 -9.36 16.57
N PHE A 546 9.07 -8.26 15.83
CA PHE A 546 8.26 -7.08 16.10
C PHE A 546 6.77 -7.42 16.08
N LEU A 547 6.30 -8.14 15.05
CA LEU A 547 4.91 -8.57 14.97
C LEU A 547 4.52 -9.52 16.11
N ASP A 548 5.38 -10.47 16.48
CA ASP A 548 5.15 -11.37 17.61
C ASP A 548 5.04 -10.59 18.94
N ALA A 549 5.88 -9.57 19.12
CA ALA A 549 5.86 -8.73 20.31
C ALA A 549 4.57 -7.90 20.45
N LEU A 550 3.92 -7.50 19.34
CA LEU A 550 2.63 -6.80 19.37
C LEU A 550 1.50 -7.64 20.00
N TYR A 551 1.64 -8.96 20.02
CA TYR A 551 0.66 -9.89 20.60
C TYR A 551 1.10 -10.47 21.94
N LYS A 552 2.19 -9.96 22.52
CA LYS A 552 2.69 -10.41 23.82
C LYS A 552 2.01 -9.63 24.95
N ALA A 553 1.19 -10.33 25.73
CA ALA A 553 0.45 -9.76 26.87
C ALA A 553 1.21 -9.85 28.19
#